data_AF-A0A6P1IL09-F1
#
_entry.id   AF-A0A6P1IL09-F1
#
_cell.length_a   1.000
_cell.length_b   1.000
_cell.length_c   1.000
_cell.angle_alpha   90.00
_cell.angle_beta   90.00
_cell.angle_gamma   90.00
#
_symmetry.space_group_name_H-M   'P 1'
#
loop_
_entity.id
_entity.type
_entity.pdbx_description
1 polymer ?
#
loop_
_entity_poly.entity_id
_entity_poly.type
_entity_poly.pdbx_seq_one_letter_code
_entity_poly.pdbx_strand_id
1 'polypeptide(L)'
;MELVNTIMGKRQRKYRATYRERVAGWYNGWLHVMIIYLAGSIALYIYGANTVNVQWWEWLALPFGFVSYQTSEYILHMYVMHRPRKNVVLRALYIRHTLMHHQFFTKEEMRFADHKDWRVTFFPPFTMLGLTLLSIIPSLAAGIIISENVGWLLMAAFTASYMFYELIHFCCHIDDNWLIRNMPLINTARRHHTAHHDHQLMMSVNMGIGTALPDWMMGTSDLDRGFWGHLFNGYDESHVRPGLQKSFNAAGTRPVPNRQAAERN
;
A
#
# COMPACT_ATOMS: atom_id res chain seq x y z
N MET A 1 19.11 14.34 0.70
CA MET A 1 19.18 15.10 -0.57
C MET A 1 17.93 14.78 -1.37
N GLU A 2 17.48 15.68 -2.24
CA GLU A 2 16.30 15.44 -3.10
C GLU A 2 16.71 14.73 -4.40
N LEU A 3 15.75 14.12 -5.08
CA LEU A 3 15.93 13.56 -6.43
C LEU A 3 16.45 14.64 -7.41
N VAL A 4 17.55 14.31 -8.12
CA VAL A 4 18.16 15.19 -9.13
C VAL A 4 17.35 15.16 -10.43
N ASN A 5 17.03 13.95 -10.91
CA ASN A 5 16.28 13.73 -12.14
C ASN A 5 14.81 13.46 -11.80
N THR A 6 14.01 14.53 -11.81
CA THR A 6 12.58 14.46 -11.51
C THR A 6 11.80 15.53 -12.30
N ILE A 7 10.58 15.18 -12.71
CA ILE A 7 9.63 16.09 -13.37
C ILE A 7 8.70 16.80 -12.36
N MET A 8 8.96 16.62 -11.06
CA MET A 8 8.21 17.20 -9.96
C MET A 8 8.00 18.71 -10.10
N GLY A 9 6.75 19.14 -10.04
CA GLY A 9 6.36 20.55 -10.02
C GLY A 9 6.84 21.29 -8.78
N LYS A 10 6.94 22.63 -8.87
CA LYS A 10 7.42 23.50 -7.77
C LYS A 10 6.64 23.31 -6.46
N ARG A 11 5.32 23.07 -6.55
CA ARG A 11 4.44 22.86 -5.39
C ARG A 11 4.84 21.60 -4.60
N GLN A 12 4.97 20.47 -5.27
CA GLN A 12 5.37 19.21 -4.63
C GLN A 12 6.78 19.31 -4.06
N ARG A 13 7.73 19.94 -4.78
CA ARG A 13 9.10 20.16 -4.27
C ARG A 13 9.12 20.95 -2.98
N LYS A 14 8.37 22.06 -2.92
CA LYS A 14 8.23 22.86 -1.70
C LYS A 14 7.60 22.04 -0.57
N TYR A 15 6.55 21.27 -0.86
CA TYR A 15 5.90 20.42 0.14
C TYR A 15 6.85 19.37 0.72
N ARG A 16 7.58 18.64 -0.12
CA ARG A 16 8.56 17.62 0.33
C ARG A 16 9.65 18.24 1.20
N ALA A 17 10.16 19.42 0.85
CA ALA A 17 11.13 20.15 1.66
C ALA A 17 10.56 20.49 3.06
N THR A 18 9.39 21.14 3.12
CA THR A 18 8.73 21.49 4.39
C THR A 18 8.37 20.25 5.22
N TYR A 19 7.92 19.18 4.58
CA TYR A 19 7.63 17.92 5.28
C TYR A 19 8.88 17.36 5.95
N ARG A 20 10.00 17.30 5.23
CA ARG A 20 11.27 16.80 5.75
C ARG A 20 11.83 17.66 6.86
N GLU A 21 11.70 18.98 6.79
CA GLU A 21 12.08 19.88 7.89
C GLU A 21 11.30 19.56 9.18
N ARG A 22 10.02 19.19 9.09
CA ARG A 22 9.20 18.78 10.25
C ARG A 22 9.51 17.38 10.75
N VAL A 23 9.97 16.50 9.87
CA VAL A 23 10.41 15.15 10.22
C VAL A 23 11.85 15.12 10.70
N ALA A 24 12.66 16.14 10.37
CA ALA A 24 14.06 16.28 10.74
C ALA A 24 14.18 16.31 12.27
N GLY A 25 14.61 15.17 12.79
CA GLY A 25 14.73 14.85 14.20
C GLY A 25 15.23 13.42 14.30
N TRP A 26 14.74 12.66 15.28
CA TRP A 26 15.20 11.29 15.59
C TRP A 26 14.64 10.20 14.67
N TYR A 27 13.91 10.56 13.61
CA TYR A 27 13.33 9.56 12.71
C TYR A 27 14.42 8.84 11.89
N ASN A 28 14.39 7.51 11.94
CA ASN A 28 15.22 6.65 11.11
C ASN A 28 14.35 5.60 10.42
N GLY A 29 14.21 5.70 9.09
CA GLY A 29 13.43 4.76 8.28
C GLY A 29 13.84 3.28 8.44
N TRP A 30 15.14 2.97 8.52
CA TRP A 30 15.61 1.61 8.71
C TRP A 30 15.16 1.02 10.05
N LEU A 31 15.30 1.81 11.12
CA LEU A 31 14.82 1.41 12.45
C LEU A 31 13.31 1.19 12.45
N HIS A 32 12.54 2.05 11.77
CA HIS A 32 11.09 1.91 11.64
C HIS A 32 10.71 0.59 10.96
N VAL A 33 11.30 0.30 9.80
CA VAL A 33 11.07 -0.95 9.06
C VAL A 33 11.46 -2.15 9.94
N MET A 34 12.64 -2.11 10.57
CA MET A 34 13.09 -3.17 11.48
C MET A 34 12.07 -3.44 12.59
N ILE A 35 11.53 -2.40 13.24
CA ILE A 35 10.54 -2.55 14.30
C ILE A 35 9.27 -3.24 13.79
N ILE A 36 8.73 -2.81 12.65
CA ILE A 36 7.51 -3.42 12.08
C ILE A 36 7.74 -4.90 11.79
N TYR A 37 8.82 -5.22 11.06
CA TYR A 37 9.04 -6.59 10.63
C TYR A 37 9.48 -7.51 11.76
N LEU A 38 10.29 -7.03 12.72
CA LEU A 38 10.67 -7.82 13.88
C LEU A 38 9.45 -8.11 14.76
N ALA A 39 8.64 -7.10 15.09
CA ALA A 39 7.48 -7.29 15.92
C ALA A 39 6.42 -8.17 15.23
N GLY A 40 6.21 -7.97 13.92
CA GLY A 40 5.33 -8.82 13.11
C GLY A 40 5.81 -10.27 13.05
N SER A 41 7.10 -10.51 12.82
CA SER A 41 7.67 -11.87 12.83
C SER A 41 7.57 -12.56 14.19
N ILE A 42 7.78 -11.84 15.29
CA ILE A 42 7.56 -12.37 16.65
C ILE A 42 6.09 -12.76 16.85
N ALA A 43 5.16 -11.90 16.43
CA ALA A 43 3.73 -12.20 16.53
C ALA A 43 3.35 -13.44 15.71
N LEU A 44 3.80 -13.53 14.45
CA LEU A 44 3.58 -14.69 13.59
C LEU A 44 4.16 -15.98 14.19
N TYR A 45 5.35 -15.91 14.80
CA TYR A 45 5.94 -17.04 15.51
C TYR A 45 5.06 -17.48 16.69
N ILE A 46 4.57 -16.55 17.50
CA ILE A 46 3.68 -16.85 18.63
C ILE A 46 2.39 -17.52 18.13
N TYR A 47 1.76 -16.99 17.09
CA TYR A 47 0.52 -17.57 16.55
C TYR A 47 0.77 -18.98 16.00
N GLY A 48 1.84 -19.15 15.23
CA GLY A 48 2.24 -20.46 14.70
C GLY A 48 2.53 -21.48 15.80
N ALA A 49 3.21 -21.07 16.87
CA ALA A 49 3.53 -21.94 18.01
C ALA A 49 2.28 -22.39 18.79
N ASN A 50 1.17 -21.66 18.70
CA ASN A 50 -0.11 -22.02 19.31
C ASN A 50 -1.06 -22.73 18.34
N THR A 51 -0.65 -22.94 17.09
CA THR A 51 -1.45 -23.67 16.10
C THR A 51 -1.03 -25.14 16.09
N VAL A 52 -1.92 -26.07 16.46
CA VAL A 52 -1.57 -27.48 16.74
C VAL A 52 -2.55 -28.43 16.01
N ASN A 53 -2.04 -29.47 15.37
CA ASN A 53 -2.84 -30.51 14.68
C ASN A 53 -3.87 -29.95 13.68
N VAL A 54 -3.43 -28.98 12.86
CA VAL A 54 -4.27 -28.24 11.91
C VAL A 54 -4.92 -29.16 10.89
N GLN A 55 -6.25 -29.10 10.80
CA GLN A 55 -6.99 -29.78 9.76
C GLN A 55 -6.81 -29.06 8.43
N TRP A 56 -6.82 -29.79 7.31
CA TRP A 56 -6.53 -29.21 6.00
C TRP A 56 -7.43 -28.01 5.64
N TRP A 57 -8.69 -28.00 6.09
CA TRP A 57 -9.66 -26.95 5.80
C TRP A 57 -9.47 -25.71 6.68
N GLU A 58 -8.86 -25.85 7.87
CA GLU A 58 -8.60 -24.70 8.76
C GLU A 58 -7.62 -23.73 8.11
N TRP A 59 -6.74 -24.22 7.23
CA TRP A 59 -5.85 -23.39 6.42
C TRP A 59 -6.58 -22.40 5.50
N LEU A 60 -7.87 -22.61 5.20
CA LEU A 60 -8.70 -21.65 4.46
C LEU A 60 -8.90 -20.33 5.23
N ALA A 61 -8.65 -20.32 6.54
CA ALA A 61 -8.59 -19.10 7.34
C ALA A 61 -7.53 -18.11 6.82
N LEU A 62 -6.40 -18.59 6.27
CA LEU A 62 -5.36 -17.72 5.73
C LEU A 62 -5.82 -16.91 4.51
N PRO A 63 -6.28 -17.52 3.39
CA PRO A 63 -6.77 -16.76 2.25
C PRO A 63 -8.02 -15.94 2.62
N PHE A 64 -8.90 -16.44 3.50
CA PHE A 64 -10.05 -15.67 3.97
C PHE A 64 -9.63 -14.41 4.72
N GLY A 65 -8.70 -14.53 5.68
CA GLY A 65 -8.16 -13.39 6.43
C GLY A 65 -7.44 -12.40 5.51
N PHE A 66 -6.70 -12.89 4.52
CA PHE A 66 -6.06 -12.05 3.50
C PHE A 66 -7.09 -11.23 2.72
N VAL A 67 -8.11 -11.87 2.12
CA VAL A 67 -9.16 -11.16 1.37
C VAL A 67 -9.93 -10.18 2.26
N SER A 68 -10.21 -10.57 3.50
CA SER A 68 -10.88 -9.72 4.49
C SER A 68 -10.05 -8.48 4.84
N TYR A 69 -8.74 -8.63 5.00
CA TYR A 69 -7.82 -7.51 5.22
C TYR A 69 -7.80 -6.58 4.00
N GLN A 70 -7.59 -7.11 2.79
CA GLN A 70 -7.54 -6.32 1.56
C GLN A 70 -8.84 -5.53 1.34
N THR A 71 -9.99 -6.15 1.62
CA THR A 71 -11.29 -5.49 1.53
C THR A 71 -11.46 -4.40 2.59
N SER A 72 -10.99 -4.65 3.82
CA SER A 72 -11.05 -3.68 4.90
C SER A 72 -10.15 -2.48 4.65
N GLU A 73 -8.96 -2.71 4.09
CA GLU A 73 -8.04 -1.67 3.61
C GLU A 73 -8.71 -0.81 2.54
N TYR A 74 -9.28 -1.44 1.52
CA TYR A 74 -10.05 -0.75 0.47
C TYR A 74 -11.16 0.13 1.04
N ILE A 75 -11.98 -0.39 1.97
CA ILE A 75 -13.09 0.35 2.58
C ILE A 75 -12.54 1.56 3.35
N LEU A 76 -11.51 1.35 4.16
CA LEU A 76 -10.88 2.42 4.93
C LEU A 76 -10.30 3.48 4.00
N HIS A 77 -9.62 3.06 2.94
CA HIS A 77 -8.99 3.93 1.98
C HIS A 77 -10.03 4.77 1.20
N MET A 78 -10.99 4.11 0.55
CA MET A 78 -12.04 4.73 -0.26
C MET A 78 -12.93 5.68 0.53
N TYR A 79 -13.44 5.20 1.67
CA TYR A 79 -14.47 5.93 2.40
C TYR A 79 -13.86 6.84 3.45
N VAL A 80 -12.81 6.44 4.17
CA VAL A 80 -12.30 7.19 5.32
C VAL A 80 -11.12 8.07 4.96
N MET A 81 -10.06 7.50 4.36
CA MET A 81 -8.77 8.19 4.21
C MET A 81 -8.79 9.31 3.17
N HIS A 82 -9.74 9.28 2.25
CA HIS A 82 -9.94 10.29 1.21
C HIS A 82 -10.94 11.39 1.56
N ARG A 83 -11.65 11.29 2.68
CA ARG A 83 -12.71 12.24 3.06
C ARG A 83 -12.45 12.88 4.42
N PRO A 84 -12.62 14.21 4.58
CA PRO A 84 -12.52 14.86 5.88
C PRO A 84 -13.49 14.24 6.89
N ARG A 85 -12.99 13.92 8.09
CA ARG A 85 -13.79 13.32 9.17
C ARG A 85 -13.86 14.22 10.40
N LYS A 86 -14.98 14.15 11.12
CA LYS A 86 -15.18 14.88 12.39
C LYS A 86 -14.47 14.20 13.56
N ASN A 87 -14.52 12.86 13.61
CA ASN A 87 -13.82 12.08 14.64
C ASN A 87 -12.29 12.27 14.51
N VAL A 88 -11.62 12.53 15.63
CA VAL A 88 -10.18 12.87 15.67
C VAL A 88 -9.30 11.76 15.09
N VAL A 89 -9.57 10.51 15.41
CA VAL A 89 -8.78 9.35 14.92
C VAL A 89 -8.97 9.19 13.41
N LEU A 90 -10.20 9.18 12.94
CA LEU A 90 -10.48 9.05 11.51
C LEU A 90 -9.97 10.27 10.71
N ARG A 91 -9.99 11.46 11.32
CA ARG A 91 -9.42 12.67 10.73
C ARG A 91 -7.90 12.57 10.62
N ALA A 92 -7.23 11.96 11.60
CA ALA A 92 -5.78 11.74 11.54
C ALA A 92 -5.41 10.83 10.36
N LEU A 93 -6.20 9.78 10.08
CA LEU A 93 -6.02 8.94 8.89
C LEU A 93 -6.16 9.76 7.60
N TYR A 94 -7.21 10.59 7.50
CA TYR A 94 -7.39 11.49 6.35
C TYR A 94 -6.22 12.47 6.17
N ILE A 95 -5.78 13.12 7.25
CA ILE A 95 -4.65 14.08 7.20
C ILE A 95 -3.40 13.37 6.71
N ARG A 96 -3.09 12.21 7.28
CA ARG A 96 -1.89 11.47 6.94
C ARG A 96 -1.93 10.97 5.49
N HIS A 97 -3.08 10.48 5.05
CA HIS A 97 -3.19 9.95 3.70
C HIS A 97 -3.35 11.05 2.65
N THR A 98 -4.45 11.80 2.69
CA THR A 98 -4.73 12.77 1.63
C THR A 98 -3.85 14.02 1.73
N LEU A 99 -3.67 14.55 2.94
CA LEU A 99 -2.97 15.84 3.13
C LEU A 99 -1.45 15.69 3.34
N MET A 100 -0.95 14.47 3.53
CA MET A 100 0.48 14.19 3.61
C MET A 100 0.94 13.29 2.48
N HIS A 101 0.43 12.05 2.39
CA HIS A 101 0.87 11.08 1.38
C HIS A 101 0.67 11.56 -0.06
N HIS A 102 -0.55 11.96 -0.43
CA HIS A 102 -0.90 12.46 -1.78
C HIS A 102 -0.39 13.87 -2.11
N GLN A 103 0.08 14.63 -1.11
CA GLN A 103 0.78 15.89 -1.36
C GLN A 103 2.29 15.70 -1.53
N PHE A 104 2.83 14.68 -0.87
CA PHE A 104 4.25 14.33 -0.95
C PHE A 104 4.56 13.56 -2.23
N PHE A 105 3.71 12.61 -2.58
CA PHE A 105 3.76 11.84 -3.81
C PHE A 105 2.63 12.26 -4.73
N THR A 106 2.96 12.45 -5.99
CA THR A 106 1.98 12.67 -7.05
C THR A 106 2.28 11.68 -8.16
N LYS A 107 1.33 11.50 -9.07
CA LYS A 107 1.52 10.66 -10.25
C LYS A 107 2.82 10.96 -11.02
N GLU A 108 3.23 12.23 -11.10
CA GLU A 108 4.45 12.63 -11.80
C GLU A 108 5.74 12.23 -11.07
N GLU A 109 5.71 12.19 -9.73
CA GLU A 109 6.85 11.76 -8.94
C GLU A 109 6.41 11.04 -7.66
N MET A 110 6.41 9.72 -7.74
CA MET A 110 6.06 8.80 -6.67
C MET A 110 7.24 8.40 -5.79
N ARG A 111 8.48 8.72 -6.19
CA ARG A 111 9.64 8.06 -5.59
C ARG A 111 10.11 8.73 -4.30
N PHE A 112 10.56 7.92 -3.34
CA PHE A 112 11.37 8.37 -2.21
C PHE A 112 12.69 8.97 -2.71
N ALA A 113 13.20 9.99 -2.02
CA ALA A 113 14.55 10.48 -2.24
C ALA A 113 15.54 9.94 -1.19
N ASP A 114 15.05 9.61 0.00
CA ASP A 114 15.85 9.21 1.16
C ASP A 114 15.01 8.36 2.13
N HIS A 115 15.69 7.64 3.03
CA HIS A 115 15.06 6.79 4.05
C HIS A 115 14.15 7.56 5.01
N LYS A 116 14.33 8.87 5.14
CA LYS A 116 13.42 9.73 5.92
C LYS A 116 12.03 9.87 5.30
N ASP A 117 11.92 9.73 3.98
CA ASP A 117 10.64 9.82 3.27
C ASP A 117 9.74 8.61 3.55
N TRP A 118 10.33 7.50 4.02
CA TRP A 118 9.60 6.27 4.35
C TRP A 118 8.51 6.49 5.40
N ARG A 119 8.66 7.52 6.26
CA ARG A 119 7.66 7.93 7.25
C ARG A 119 6.31 8.30 6.63
N VAL A 120 6.34 8.83 5.40
CA VAL A 120 5.12 9.22 4.69
C VAL A 120 4.27 7.98 4.41
N THR A 121 4.93 6.87 4.08
CA THR A 121 4.33 5.60 3.66
C THR A 121 4.05 4.67 4.84
N PHE A 122 5.08 4.18 5.54
CA PHE A 122 4.91 3.14 6.56
C PHE A 122 4.06 3.61 7.72
N PHE A 123 2.98 2.89 8.05
CA PHE A 123 2.18 3.20 9.23
C PHE A 123 3.05 3.23 10.50
N PRO A 124 2.72 4.07 11.51
CA PRO A 124 3.56 4.20 12.68
C PRO A 124 3.50 2.87 13.46
N PRO A 125 4.54 2.50 14.22
CA PRO A 125 4.56 1.21 14.91
C PRO A 125 3.33 0.92 15.79
N PHE A 126 2.70 1.94 16.38
CA PHE A 126 1.47 1.76 17.15
C PHE A 126 0.23 1.38 16.31
N THR A 127 0.22 1.63 15.01
CA THR A 127 -0.86 1.15 14.12
C THR A 127 -0.84 -0.36 14.03
N MET A 128 0.33 -0.99 14.00
CA MET A 128 0.43 -2.45 14.05
C MET A 128 -0.24 -2.98 15.32
N LEU A 129 0.07 -2.39 16.49
CA LEU A 129 -0.58 -2.74 17.75
C LEU A 129 -2.11 -2.57 17.67
N GLY A 130 -2.59 -1.43 17.17
CA GLY A 130 -4.02 -1.16 17.02
C GLY A 130 -4.72 -2.17 16.09
N LEU A 131 -4.11 -2.52 14.97
CA LEU A 131 -4.64 -3.52 14.04
C LEU A 131 -4.62 -4.92 14.64
N THR A 132 -3.56 -5.29 15.37
CA THR A 132 -3.52 -6.55 16.12
C THR A 132 -4.66 -6.63 17.12
N LEU A 133 -4.88 -5.58 17.93
CA LEU A 133 -5.98 -5.54 18.90
C LEU A 133 -7.35 -5.65 18.22
N LEU A 134 -7.55 -4.95 17.10
CA LEU A 134 -8.79 -5.05 16.32
C LEU A 134 -8.99 -6.47 15.76
N SER A 135 -7.91 -7.12 15.35
CA SER A 135 -7.92 -8.47 14.78
C SER A 135 -8.23 -9.56 15.82
N ILE A 136 -7.98 -9.30 17.11
CA ILE A 136 -8.33 -10.24 18.20
C ILE A 136 -9.82 -10.52 18.21
N ILE A 137 -10.68 -9.53 17.99
CA ILE A 137 -12.14 -9.68 18.08
C ILE A 137 -12.66 -10.76 17.10
N PRO A 138 -12.47 -10.64 15.77
CA PRO A 138 -12.93 -11.67 14.84
C PRO A 138 -12.17 -12.99 15.00
N SER A 139 -10.88 -12.95 15.35
CA SER A 139 -10.07 -14.16 15.48
C SER A 139 -10.45 -14.99 16.71
N LEU A 140 -10.70 -14.33 17.84
CA LEU A 140 -11.17 -14.99 19.06
C LEU A 140 -12.57 -15.55 18.86
N ALA A 141 -13.46 -14.79 18.22
CA ALA A 141 -14.80 -15.28 17.88
C ALA A 141 -14.73 -16.55 17.02
N ALA A 142 -13.91 -16.56 15.97
CA ALA A 142 -13.69 -17.75 15.14
C ALA A 142 -13.01 -18.89 15.92
N GLY A 143 -12.08 -18.55 16.83
CA GLY A 143 -11.45 -19.47 17.77
C GLY A 143 -12.45 -20.26 18.60
N ILE A 144 -13.44 -19.55 19.16
CA ILE A 144 -14.47 -20.12 20.03
C ILE A 144 -15.55 -20.87 19.23
N ILE A 145 -15.94 -20.33 18.08
CA ILE A 145 -17.09 -20.83 17.30
C ILE A 145 -16.71 -21.98 16.36
N ILE A 146 -15.50 -21.95 15.80
CA ILE A 146 -15.04 -22.87 14.75
C ILE A 146 -13.97 -23.80 15.31
N SER A 147 -12.79 -23.25 15.65
CA SER A 147 -11.70 -23.97 16.32
C SER A 147 -10.59 -23.00 16.72
N GLU A 148 -9.84 -23.35 17.77
CA GLU A 148 -8.70 -22.54 18.24
C GLU A 148 -7.68 -22.27 17.12
N ASN A 149 -7.40 -23.28 16.29
CA ASN A 149 -6.50 -23.15 15.13
C ASN A 149 -6.98 -22.09 14.15
N VAL A 150 -8.28 -22.02 13.84
CA VAL A 150 -8.82 -20.99 12.95
C VAL A 150 -8.61 -19.59 13.54
N GLY A 151 -8.76 -19.44 14.85
CA GLY A 151 -8.46 -18.18 15.53
C GLY A 151 -7.00 -17.76 15.38
N TRP A 152 -6.05 -18.66 15.64
CA TRP A 152 -4.62 -18.38 15.47
C TRP A 152 -4.23 -18.11 14.01
N LEU A 153 -4.79 -18.89 13.08
CA LEU A 153 -4.58 -18.69 11.64
C LEU A 153 -5.13 -17.34 11.16
N LEU A 154 -6.28 -16.88 11.67
CA LEU A 154 -6.79 -15.53 11.36
C LEU A 154 -5.89 -14.43 11.91
N MET A 155 -5.40 -14.56 13.15
CA MET A 155 -4.42 -13.61 13.71
C MET A 155 -3.16 -13.54 12.83
N ALA A 156 -2.67 -14.70 12.38
CA ALA A 156 -1.55 -14.78 11.46
C ALA A 156 -1.86 -14.13 10.10
N ALA A 157 -3.04 -14.42 9.53
CA ALA A 157 -3.48 -13.86 8.26
C ALA A 157 -3.56 -12.33 8.30
N PHE A 158 -4.19 -11.75 9.31
CA PHE A 158 -4.30 -10.29 9.44
C PHE A 158 -2.94 -9.62 9.63
N THR A 159 -2.08 -10.19 10.47
CA THR A 159 -0.73 -9.64 10.72
C THR A 159 0.15 -9.74 9.48
N ALA A 160 0.18 -10.90 8.81
CA ALA A 160 0.93 -11.08 7.58
C ALA A 160 0.40 -10.18 6.45
N SER A 161 -0.91 -9.97 6.37
CA SER A 161 -1.52 -9.09 5.36
C SER A 161 -1.15 -7.62 5.58
N TYR A 162 -1.07 -7.18 6.84
CA TYR A 162 -0.55 -5.85 7.16
C TYR A 162 0.92 -5.69 6.74
N MET A 163 1.78 -6.66 7.08
CA MET A 163 3.18 -6.63 6.67
C MET A 163 3.33 -6.63 5.14
N PHE A 164 2.53 -7.46 4.46
CA PHE A 164 2.46 -7.51 3.00
C PHE A 164 2.02 -6.17 2.41
N TYR A 165 0.98 -5.54 2.96
CA TYR A 165 0.53 -4.21 2.54
C TYR A 165 1.66 -3.19 2.65
N GLU A 166 2.36 -3.13 3.78
CA GLU A 166 3.46 -2.19 3.99
C GLU A 166 4.60 -2.44 2.99
N LEU A 167 4.91 -3.71 2.70
CA LEU A 167 5.90 -4.09 1.69
C LEU A 167 5.52 -3.58 0.30
N ILE A 168 4.30 -3.90 -0.15
CA ILE A 168 3.83 -3.54 -1.48
C ILE A 168 3.78 -2.02 -1.61
N HIS A 169 3.21 -1.33 -0.62
CA HIS A 169 3.13 0.13 -0.62
C HIS A 169 4.52 0.76 -0.69
N PHE A 170 5.47 0.26 0.09
CA PHE A 170 6.87 0.68 0.02
C PHE A 170 7.45 0.49 -1.38
N CYS A 171 7.28 -0.69 -1.97
CA CYS A 171 7.76 -1.00 -3.31
C CYS A 171 7.13 -0.12 -4.41
N CYS A 172 5.91 0.39 -4.21
CA CYS A 172 5.31 1.38 -5.11
C CYS A 172 6.09 2.71 -5.15
N HIS A 173 6.83 3.03 -4.09
CA HIS A 173 7.50 4.33 -3.91
C HIS A 173 9.04 4.26 -3.97
N ILE A 174 9.67 3.08 -4.03
CA ILE A 174 11.13 3.01 -4.22
C ILE A 174 11.55 3.43 -5.64
N ASP A 175 12.84 3.64 -5.85
CA ASP A 175 13.35 3.89 -7.20
C ASP A 175 13.08 2.71 -8.15
N ASP A 176 12.81 3.05 -9.41
CA ASP A 176 12.55 2.06 -10.44
C ASP A 176 13.83 1.25 -10.76
N ASN A 177 13.67 -0.06 -10.88
CA ASN A 177 14.74 -1.00 -11.15
C ASN A 177 14.17 -2.28 -11.76
N TRP A 178 15.05 -3.14 -12.27
CA TRP A 178 14.65 -4.37 -12.94
C TRP A 178 13.76 -5.28 -12.08
N LEU A 179 14.04 -5.42 -10.78
CA LEU A 179 13.27 -6.30 -9.90
C LEU A 179 11.82 -5.80 -9.77
N ILE A 180 11.63 -4.54 -9.37
CA ILE A 180 10.30 -3.94 -9.15
C ILE A 180 9.48 -3.88 -10.43
N ARG A 181 10.14 -3.69 -11.58
CA ARG A 181 9.47 -3.64 -12.87
C ARG A 181 8.90 -4.99 -13.33
N ASN A 182 9.56 -6.08 -12.96
CA ASN A 182 9.25 -7.42 -13.47
C ASN A 182 8.60 -8.35 -12.43
N MET A 183 8.67 -8.02 -11.15
CA MET A 183 8.06 -8.82 -10.10
C MET A 183 6.54 -8.72 -10.17
N PRO A 184 5.82 -9.84 -10.39
CA PRO A 184 4.36 -9.85 -10.42
C PRO A 184 3.76 -9.32 -9.11
N LEU A 185 2.53 -8.82 -9.17
CA LEU A 185 1.84 -8.07 -8.11
C LEU A 185 2.48 -6.72 -7.78
N ILE A 186 3.81 -6.62 -7.66
CA ILE A 186 4.47 -5.34 -7.39
C ILE A 186 4.34 -4.38 -8.56
N ASN A 187 4.66 -4.84 -9.76
CA ASN A 187 4.55 -3.99 -10.95
C ASN A 187 3.10 -3.53 -11.20
N THR A 188 2.13 -4.43 -11.03
CA THR A 188 0.69 -4.13 -11.05
C THR A 188 0.33 -3.11 -9.99
N ALA A 189 0.64 -3.36 -8.72
CA ALA A 189 0.31 -2.48 -7.60
C ALA A 189 0.94 -1.10 -7.77
N ARG A 190 2.17 -1.03 -8.27
CA ARG A 190 2.86 0.23 -8.54
C ARG A 190 2.18 1.04 -9.63
N ARG A 191 1.78 0.42 -10.73
CA ARG A 191 1.01 1.09 -11.79
C ARG A 191 -0.37 1.54 -11.29
N HIS A 192 -1.08 0.64 -10.60
CA HIS A 192 -2.39 0.87 -10.00
C HIS A 192 -2.37 2.03 -9.00
N HIS A 193 -1.37 2.06 -8.13
CA HIS A 193 -1.17 3.12 -7.14
C HIS A 193 -0.67 4.42 -7.78
N THR A 194 0.15 4.37 -8.83
CA THR A 194 0.55 5.59 -9.58
C THR A 194 -0.66 6.26 -10.22
N ALA A 195 -1.57 5.47 -10.80
CA ALA A 195 -2.86 5.94 -11.30
C ALA A 195 -3.71 6.57 -10.19
N HIS A 196 -3.74 5.93 -9.02
CA HIS A 196 -4.45 6.42 -7.85
C HIS A 196 -3.91 7.78 -7.35
N HIS A 197 -2.63 8.08 -7.54
CA HIS A 197 -2.02 9.38 -7.19
C HIS A 197 -2.32 10.52 -8.17
N ASP A 198 -3.11 10.25 -9.21
CA ASP A 198 -3.71 11.29 -10.03
C ASP A 198 -4.82 11.98 -9.23
N HIS A 199 -4.71 13.29 -9.02
CA HIS A 199 -5.68 14.05 -8.23
C HIS A 199 -7.10 14.01 -8.82
N GLN A 200 -7.23 13.74 -10.12
CA GLN A 200 -8.54 13.59 -10.77
C GLN A 200 -9.19 12.23 -10.47
N LEU A 201 -8.40 11.22 -10.11
CA LEU A 201 -8.82 9.82 -9.95
C LEU A 201 -8.77 9.33 -8.50
N MET A 202 -7.96 9.95 -7.64
CA MET A 202 -7.61 9.48 -6.29
C MET A 202 -8.81 9.24 -5.37
N MET A 203 -9.97 9.79 -5.69
CA MET A 203 -11.18 9.69 -4.88
C MET A 203 -12.15 8.59 -5.32
N SER A 204 -11.93 7.98 -6.48
CA SER A 204 -12.93 7.13 -7.14
C SER A 204 -12.41 5.76 -7.57
N VAL A 205 -11.12 5.64 -7.89
CA VAL A 205 -10.56 4.40 -8.42
C VAL A 205 -9.23 4.02 -7.78
N ASN A 206 -8.91 2.73 -7.89
CA ASN A 206 -7.62 2.14 -7.54
C ASN A 206 -7.22 2.29 -6.08
N MET A 207 -8.11 1.91 -5.18
CA MET A 207 -7.93 2.05 -3.74
C MET A 207 -7.11 0.89 -3.15
N GLY A 208 -7.17 -0.31 -3.72
CA GLY A 208 -6.41 -1.45 -3.23
C GLY A 208 -4.91 -1.25 -3.43
N ILE A 209 -4.16 -1.09 -2.34
CA ILE A 209 -2.70 -0.88 -2.42
C ILE A 209 -1.97 -2.22 -2.46
N GLY A 210 -2.31 -3.16 -1.58
CA GLY A 210 -1.63 -4.46 -1.53
C GLY A 210 -1.88 -5.30 -2.79
N THR A 211 -3.09 -5.23 -3.33
CA THR A 211 -3.49 -5.88 -4.59
C THR A 211 -4.66 -5.12 -5.19
N ALA A 212 -4.86 -5.20 -6.52
CA ALA A 212 -6.06 -4.70 -7.19
C ALA A 212 -7.33 -5.56 -6.95
N LEU A 213 -7.26 -6.59 -6.09
CA LEU A 213 -8.38 -7.51 -5.82
C LEU A 213 -9.67 -6.78 -5.40
N PRO A 214 -9.66 -5.87 -4.41
CA PRO A 214 -10.89 -5.23 -3.97
C PRO A 214 -11.47 -4.30 -5.05
N ASP A 215 -10.63 -3.61 -5.82
CA ASP A 215 -11.07 -2.76 -6.92
C ASP A 215 -11.73 -3.55 -8.04
N TRP A 216 -11.22 -4.75 -8.34
CA TRP A 216 -11.87 -5.66 -9.27
C TRP A 216 -13.23 -6.13 -8.74
N MET A 217 -13.29 -6.56 -7.46
CA MET A 217 -14.54 -7.02 -6.83
C MET A 217 -15.61 -5.93 -6.79
N MET A 218 -15.20 -4.68 -6.54
CA MET A 218 -16.11 -3.53 -6.36
C MET A 218 -16.31 -2.72 -7.65
N GLY A 219 -15.66 -3.09 -8.75
CA GLY A 219 -15.76 -2.39 -10.03
C GLY A 219 -15.09 -1.01 -10.07
N THR A 220 -14.20 -0.71 -9.13
CA THR A 220 -13.52 0.58 -8.93
C THR A 220 -12.08 0.60 -9.41
N SER A 221 -11.67 -0.34 -10.27
CA SER A 221 -10.40 -0.21 -10.99
C SER A 221 -10.53 0.75 -12.19
N ASP A 222 -9.44 1.42 -12.54
CA ASP A 222 -9.32 2.14 -13.80
C ASP A 222 -9.17 1.22 -15.02
N LEU A 223 -8.90 -0.08 -14.81
CA LEU A 223 -8.75 -1.08 -15.87
C LEU A 223 -10.08 -1.73 -16.25
N ASP A 224 -10.16 -2.16 -17.51
CA ASP A 224 -11.22 -3.00 -18.06
C ASP A 224 -10.67 -4.39 -18.40
N ARG A 225 -10.53 -5.25 -17.37
CA ARG A 225 -9.99 -6.61 -17.49
C ARG A 225 -10.74 -7.62 -16.62
N GLY A 226 -10.48 -8.91 -16.83
CA GLY A 226 -10.91 -9.96 -15.90
C GLY A 226 -10.10 -9.99 -14.59
N PHE A 227 -10.42 -10.93 -13.71
CA PHE A 227 -9.75 -11.16 -12.42
C PHE A 227 -8.22 -11.22 -12.53
N TRP A 228 -7.71 -12.14 -13.36
CA TRP A 228 -6.26 -12.31 -13.53
C TRP A 228 -5.60 -11.10 -14.17
N GLY A 229 -6.31 -10.42 -15.07
CA GLY A 229 -5.82 -9.21 -15.71
C GLY A 229 -5.66 -8.06 -14.72
N HIS A 230 -6.51 -7.96 -13.70
CA HIS A 230 -6.36 -6.96 -12.63
C HIS A 230 -5.19 -7.30 -11.69
N LEU A 231 -5.01 -8.56 -11.32
CA LEU A 231 -3.95 -8.96 -10.39
C LEU A 231 -2.55 -8.92 -11.04
N PHE A 232 -2.45 -9.27 -12.32
CA PHE A 232 -1.18 -9.45 -13.02
C PHE A 232 -1.05 -8.55 -14.26
N ASN A 233 -1.66 -7.37 -14.23
CA ASN A 233 -1.59 -6.40 -15.33
C ASN A 233 -0.15 -5.96 -15.65
N GLY A 234 0.70 -5.85 -14.62
CA GLY A 234 1.95 -5.10 -14.72
C GLY A 234 1.71 -3.63 -15.06
N TYR A 235 2.59 -3.06 -15.88
CA TYR A 235 2.56 -1.66 -16.29
C TYR A 235 1.69 -1.36 -17.52
N ASP A 236 0.94 -2.34 -18.01
CA ASP A 236 0.14 -2.17 -19.23
C ASP A 236 -0.98 -1.13 -19.04
N GLU A 237 -1.08 -0.17 -19.97
CA GLU A 237 -2.10 0.88 -19.98
C GLU A 237 -3.11 0.71 -21.13
N SER A 238 -2.94 -0.29 -22.00
CA SER A 238 -3.84 -0.54 -23.13
C SER A 238 -5.27 -0.87 -22.72
N HIS A 239 -5.45 -1.31 -21.47
CA HIS A 239 -6.74 -1.68 -20.88
C HIS A 239 -7.35 -0.62 -19.96
N VAL A 240 -6.84 0.62 -19.96
CA VAL A 240 -7.46 1.73 -19.22
C VAL A 240 -8.85 2.02 -19.78
N ARG A 241 -9.86 2.10 -18.91
CA ARG A 241 -11.25 2.37 -19.27
C ARG A 241 -11.38 3.67 -20.10
N PRO A 242 -12.22 3.65 -21.16
CA PRO A 242 -12.54 4.85 -21.91
C PRO A 242 -13.01 5.99 -20.98
N GLY A 243 -12.49 7.19 -21.18
CA GLY A 243 -12.80 8.36 -20.35
C GLY A 243 -11.82 8.61 -19.19
N LEU A 244 -11.14 7.58 -18.67
CA LEU A 244 -10.05 7.76 -17.69
C LEU A 244 -8.69 8.02 -18.38
N GLN A 245 -8.56 7.64 -19.64
CA GLN A 245 -7.34 7.77 -20.46
C GLN A 245 -6.81 9.21 -20.57
N LYS A 246 -7.68 10.22 -20.51
CA LYS A 246 -7.25 11.64 -20.57
C LYS A 246 -6.41 12.04 -19.36
N SER A 247 -6.72 11.49 -18.18
CA SER A 247 -5.92 11.70 -16.97
C SER A 247 -4.54 11.03 -17.13
N PHE A 248 -4.46 9.85 -17.75
CA PHE A 248 -3.18 9.17 -18.07
C PHE A 248 -2.31 9.90 -19.08
N ASN A 249 -2.89 10.42 -20.16
CA ASN A 249 -2.14 11.07 -21.24
C ASN A 249 -1.80 12.55 -21.01
N ALA A 250 -2.44 13.22 -20.04
CA ALA A 250 -2.22 14.66 -19.79
C ALA A 250 -0.83 14.99 -19.22
N ALA A 251 -0.17 14.03 -18.58
CA ALA A 251 1.25 14.11 -18.24
C ALA A 251 1.97 13.19 -19.21
N GLY A 252 2.51 13.73 -20.30
CA GLY A 252 3.20 12.95 -21.32
C GLY A 252 4.10 11.90 -20.68
N THR A 253 3.75 10.63 -20.87
CA THR A 253 4.46 9.45 -20.40
C THR A 253 5.78 9.37 -21.13
N ARG A 254 6.71 10.27 -20.78
CA ARG A 254 8.12 10.02 -21.01
C ARG A 254 8.50 8.96 -20.00
N PRO A 255 8.92 7.76 -20.43
CA PRO A 255 9.52 6.81 -19.51
C PRO A 255 10.59 7.55 -18.71
N VAL A 256 10.63 7.32 -17.39
CA VAL A 256 11.72 7.79 -16.54
C VAL A 256 13.03 7.45 -17.27
N PRO A 257 13.92 8.43 -17.57
CA PRO A 257 15.09 8.18 -18.38
C PRO A 257 15.87 7.00 -17.82
N ASN A 258 15.99 5.97 -18.64
CA ASN A 258 16.71 4.76 -18.29
C ASN A 258 18.15 5.16 -17.96
N ARG A 259 18.63 4.86 -16.74
CA ARG A 259 20.01 5.18 -16.31
C ARG A 259 21.06 4.65 -17.30
N GLN A 260 20.74 3.56 -18.00
CA GLN A 260 21.61 2.92 -18.98
C GLN A 260 21.72 3.66 -20.34
N ALA A 261 20.85 4.62 -20.64
CA ALA A 261 20.95 5.40 -21.88
C ALA A 261 21.84 6.65 -21.74
N ALA A 262 22.12 7.10 -20.51
CA ALA A 262 22.96 8.27 -20.24
C ALA A 262 24.46 7.94 -20.13
N GLU A 263 24.84 6.66 -20.07
CA GLU A 263 26.24 6.20 -19.99
C GLU A 263 26.79 5.73 -21.36
N ARG A 264 26.08 6.01 -22.46
CA ARG A 264 26.51 5.67 -23.83
C ARG A 264 26.50 6.87 -24.79
N ASN A 265 26.91 8.04 -24.32
CA ASN A 265 27.34 9.16 -25.16
C ASN A 265 28.47 9.91 -24.46
#